data_AF-A0A3L7NHY4-F1
#
_entry.id   AF-A0A3L7NHY4-F1
#
_cell.length_a   1.000
_cell.length_b   1.000
_cell.length_c   1.000
_cell.angle_alpha   90.00
_cell.angle_beta   90.00
_cell.angle_gamma   90.00
#
_symmetry.space_group_name_H-M   'P 1'
#
loop_
_entity.id
_entity.type
_entity.pdbx_description
1 polymer ?
#
loop_
_entity_poly.entity_id
_entity_poly.type
_entity_poly.pdbx_seq_one_letter_code
_entity_poly.pdbx_strand_id
1 'polypeptide(L)'
;MPSAPLVLGIAILFGIALGSQLPTTAPAAEPAAADFATFTRDESPLIRRQLQVSDREYRQIEPTLWHLAQRYHGTLVGLPASQRLDRLVGLADFIERLRDTHADEIVIGEGQRLLGLLDPDRGLDPKEVTTIAAAYGAPATVWKQGAGGPTGPATNADTAEGFLAAVRAAAADTTPTTIVVLGHGLPTEIQSYSIPCETLAAAFLDGVAGNAGAGDGDAGTQPPERAARPVDLGHLALVCDDCFSADFLENLGAALEEQCQERALDLVALPTCIAGTNRDRYGIADVGEKFVPHFWKDVIELYYVRRPLPNAVVLADFFESVDNMMYGYGRTPVVEGGKVVTYRLVNPDLVQDPVVFVSLDDAELVRLRTILGLPPDAPLPRLFDIG
;
A
#
# COMPACT_ATOMS: atom_id res chain seq x y z
N MET A 1 65.82 74.86 26.61
CA MET A 1 65.26 73.85 27.54
C MET A 1 64.64 74.59 28.73
N PRO A 2 63.56 74.15 29.38
CA PRO A 2 62.33 73.42 28.96
C PRO A 2 61.08 74.35 29.08
N SER A 3 60.03 74.22 28.26
CA SER A 3 58.85 73.33 28.36
C SER A 3 57.90 73.65 29.55
N ALA A 4 56.75 74.24 29.24
CA ALA A 4 55.59 74.37 30.13
C ALA A 4 54.55 73.26 29.80
N PRO A 5 53.86 72.67 30.80
CA PRO A 5 52.77 71.75 30.53
C PRO A 5 51.40 72.45 30.56
N LEU A 6 50.57 72.01 29.63
CA LEU A 6 49.15 72.27 29.45
C LEU A 6 48.41 71.04 29.97
N VAL A 7 47.38 71.19 30.82
CA VAL A 7 46.41 70.10 31.07
C VAL A 7 44.99 70.66 30.91
N LEU A 8 44.31 70.05 29.96
CA LEU A 8 43.03 70.34 29.35
C LEU A 8 41.97 69.42 29.99
N GLY A 9 40.78 69.97 30.26
CA GLY A 9 39.64 69.21 30.80
C GLY A 9 39.07 68.22 29.79
N ILE A 10 38.76 67.01 30.27
CA ILE A 10 38.09 65.96 29.50
C ILE A 10 36.59 66.02 29.80
N ALA A 11 35.79 66.28 28.76
CA ALA A 11 34.35 66.04 28.76
C ALA A 11 34.08 64.66 28.15
N ILE A 12 33.34 63.82 28.88
CA ILE A 12 32.91 62.48 28.44
C ILE A 12 31.60 62.63 27.67
N LEU A 13 31.60 62.26 26.39
CA LEU A 13 30.40 62.11 25.55
C LEU A 13 29.98 60.64 25.54
N PHE A 14 28.77 60.36 26.02
CA PHE A 14 28.09 59.08 25.84
C PHE A 14 27.56 58.97 24.41
N GLY A 15 28.10 58.04 23.62
CA GLY A 15 27.52 57.62 22.34
C GLY A 15 26.58 56.44 22.54
N ILE A 16 25.29 56.63 22.28
CA ILE A 16 24.30 55.54 22.17
C ILE A 16 24.37 55.02 20.74
N ALA A 17 24.85 53.79 20.57
CA ALA A 17 24.74 53.06 19.32
C ALA A 17 23.32 52.50 19.19
N LEU A 18 22.50 53.08 18.31
CA LEU A 18 21.26 52.44 17.85
C LEU A 18 21.64 51.27 16.92
N GLY A 19 21.63 50.06 17.47
CA GLY A 19 21.63 48.84 16.66
C GLY A 19 20.28 48.69 15.96
N SER A 20 20.26 48.87 14.65
CA SER A 20 19.11 48.52 13.81
C SER A 20 19.00 46.99 13.72
N GLN A 21 18.21 46.39 14.60
CA GLN A 21 17.72 45.02 14.40
C GLN A 21 16.66 45.07 13.30
N LEU A 22 17.05 44.69 12.08
CA LEU A 22 16.10 44.30 11.04
C LEU A 22 15.31 43.10 11.59
N PRO A 23 13.97 43.16 11.63
CA PRO A 23 13.20 41.99 12.01
C PRO A 23 13.46 40.92 10.94
N THR A 24 14.15 39.86 11.34
CA THR A 24 14.23 38.62 10.56
C THR A 24 12.87 37.95 10.67
N THR A 25 11.89 38.44 9.91
CA THR A 25 10.68 37.68 9.64
C THR A 25 11.13 36.42 8.93
N ALA A 26 11.07 35.29 9.62
CA ALA A 26 11.18 33.98 8.98
C ALA A 26 10.23 33.98 7.76
N PRO A 27 10.68 33.49 6.59
CA PRO A 27 9.80 33.39 5.44
C PRO A 27 8.53 32.66 5.87
N ALA A 28 7.38 33.22 5.50
CA ALA A 28 6.09 32.61 5.80
C ALA A 28 6.13 31.15 5.33
N ALA A 29 5.62 30.23 6.14
CA ALA A 29 5.47 28.85 5.72
C ALA A 29 4.65 28.84 4.43
N GLU A 30 5.26 28.38 3.33
CA GLU A 30 4.51 28.18 2.10
C GLU A 30 3.40 27.15 2.38
N PRO A 31 2.20 27.33 1.83
CA PRO A 31 1.14 26.35 2.00
C PRO A 31 1.58 25.00 1.38
N ALA A 32 1.11 23.90 1.98
CA ALA A 32 1.22 22.59 1.35
C ALA A 32 0.40 22.55 0.05
N ALA A 33 0.75 21.65 -0.87
CA ALA A 33 0.01 21.48 -2.12
C ALA A 33 -1.47 21.18 -1.87
N ALA A 34 -2.36 21.85 -2.60
CA ALA A 34 -3.81 21.72 -2.43
C ALA A 34 -4.43 20.54 -3.19
N ASP A 35 -3.77 20.11 -4.26
CA ASP A 35 -4.17 19.00 -5.12
C ASP A 35 -2.95 18.29 -5.72
N PHE A 36 -3.17 17.12 -6.30
CA PHE A 36 -2.10 16.31 -6.89
C PHE A 36 -1.36 17.04 -8.01
N ALA A 37 -2.07 17.83 -8.84
CA ALA A 37 -1.44 18.58 -9.93
C ALA A 37 -0.47 19.64 -9.41
N THR A 38 -0.81 20.30 -8.31
CA THR A 38 0.05 21.27 -7.62
C THR A 38 1.24 20.58 -6.96
N PHE A 39 1.01 19.43 -6.31
CA PHE A 39 2.08 18.62 -5.72
C PHE A 39 3.13 18.20 -6.77
N THR A 40 2.70 17.61 -7.89
CA THR A 40 3.57 17.17 -8.99
C THR A 40 4.32 18.32 -9.65
N ARG A 41 3.73 19.53 -9.70
CA ARG A 41 4.38 20.70 -10.29
C ARG A 41 5.42 21.32 -9.36
N ASP A 42 5.11 21.46 -8.08
CA ASP A 42 5.86 22.35 -7.17
C ASP A 42 6.75 21.59 -6.17
N GLU A 43 6.23 20.55 -5.49
CA GLU A 43 6.96 19.84 -4.43
C GLU A 43 7.69 18.60 -4.95
N SER A 44 7.02 17.82 -5.81
CA SER A 44 7.55 16.56 -6.35
C SER A 44 8.92 16.70 -7.04
N PRO A 45 9.19 17.73 -7.87
CA PRO A 45 10.51 17.89 -8.48
C PRO A 45 11.61 18.21 -7.47
N LEU A 46 11.27 18.83 -6.33
CA LEU A 46 12.22 19.12 -5.26
C LEU A 46 12.57 17.86 -4.47
N ILE A 47 11.58 17.01 -4.23
CA ILE A 47 11.75 15.70 -3.57
C ILE A 47 12.60 14.79 -4.46
N ARG A 48 12.21 14.62 -5.72
CA ARG A 48 12.89 13.79 -6.72
C ARG A 48 14.40 14.09 -6.81
N ARG A 49 14.80 15.36 -6.74
CA ARG A 49 16.22 15.79 -6.82
C ARG A 49 17.06 15.33 -5.63
N GLN A 50 16.45 15.00 -4.51
CA GLN A 50 17.15 14.53 -3.30
C GLN A 50 17.22 13.00 -3.20
N LEU A 51 16.40 12.28 -3.98
CA LEU A 51 16.34 10.83 -3.97
C LEU A 51 17.33 10.21 -4.98
N GLN A 52 17.92 9.07 -4.60
CA GLN A 52 18.84 8.29 -5.43
C GLN A 52 18.14 7.21 -6.27
N VAL A 53 17.01 7.56 -6.89
CA VAL A 53 16.21 6.66 -7.72
C VAL A 53 16.17 7.16 -9.16
N SER A 54 15.74 6.31 -10.10
CA SER A 54 15.47 6.72 -11.48
C SER A 54 14.16 7.51 -11.59
N ASP A 55 13.99 8.24 -12.69
CA ASP A 55 12.71 8.93 -12.97
C ASP A 55 11.57 7.94 -13.18
N ARG A 56 11.89 6.71 -13.59
CA ARG A 56 10.90 5.64 -13.69
C ARG A 56 10.42 5.26 -12.30
N GLU A 57 11.32 4.85 -11.41
CA GLU A 57 10.98 4.40 -10.04
C GLU A 57 10.24 5.46 -9.26
N TYR A 58 10.70 6.72 -9.32
CA TYR A 58 10.04 7.81 -8.60
C TYR A 58 8.59 8.03 -9.04
N ARG A 59 8.26 7.88 -10.33
CA ARG A 59 6.88 8.03 -10.81
C ARG A 59 5.92 6.99 -10.23
N GLN A 60 6.44 5.84 -9.83
CA GLN A 60 5.64 4.74 -9.28
C GLN A 60 5.22 5.05 -7.85
N ILE A 61 6.07 5.75 -7.08
CA ILE A 61 5.77 6.13 -5.70
C ILE A 61 5.17 7.52 -5.53
N GLU A 62 5.22 8.37 -6.57
CA GLU A 62 4.71 9.73 -6.51
C GLU A 62 3.22 9.82 -6.09
N PRO A 63 2.30 8.97 -6.61
CA PRO A 63 0.91 8.95 -6.16
C PRO A 63 0.77 8.59 -4.68
N THR A 64 1.48 7.55 -4.24
CA THR A 64 1.52 7.12 -2.83
C THR A 64 2.05 8.23 -1.93
N LEU A 65 3.15 8.89 -2.33
CA LEU A 65 3.73 9.98 -1.56
C LEU A 65 2.76 11.15 -1.39
N TRP A 66 2.04 11.51 -2.46
CA TRP A 66 0.97 12.50 -2.39
C TRP A 66 -0.14 12.06 -1.42
N HIS A 67 -0.59 10.81 -1.53
CA HIS A 67 -1.63 10.27 -0.65
C HIS A 67 -1.20 10.34 0.83
N LEU A 68 0.02 9.92 1.15
CA LEU A 68 0.57 10.01 2.50
C LEU A 68 0.71 11.47 2.98
N ALA A 69 1.09 12.39 2.09
CA ALA A 69 1.14 13.81 2.42
C ALA A 69 -0.24 14.36 2.80
N GLN A 70 -1.31 13.91 2.13
CA GLN A 70 -2.68 14.26 2.48
C GLN A 70 -3.13 13.60 3.78
N ARG A 71 -2.89 12.29 3.94
CA ARG A 71 -3.21 11.53 5.16
C ARG A 71 -2.57 12.13 6.41
N TYR A 72 -1.32 12.58 6.29
CA TYR A 72 -0.57 13.18 7.38
C TYR A 72 -0.48 14.71 7.28
N HIS A 73 -1.41 15.36 6.57
CA HIS A 73 -1.40 16.82 6.38
C HIS A 73 -1.24 17.60 7.70
N GLY A 74 -1.90 17.12 8.77
CA GLY A 74 -1.81 17.73 10.09
C GLY A 74 -0.39 17.75 10.70
N THR A 75 0.49 16.84 10.28
CA THR A 75 1.89 16.84 10.73
C THR A 75 2.76 17.75 9.86
N LEU A 76 2.37 18.00 8.61
CA LEU A 76 3.12 18.77 7.62
C LEU A 76 2.75 20.27 7.65
N VAL A 77 1.50 20.58 8.00
CA VAL A 77 0.98 21.95 8.02
C VAL A 77 1.69 22.80 9.07
N GLY A 78 2.06 24.02 8.70
CA GLY A 78 2.74 24.97 9.59
C GLY A 78 4.25 24.75 9.76
N LEU A 79 4.81 23.68 9.19
CA LEU A 79 6.26 23.52 9.10
C LEU A 79 6.88 24.53 8.13
N PRO A 80 8.12 25.01 8.40
CA PRO A 80 8.93 25.68 7.40
C PRO A 80 9.09 24.81 6.14
N ALA A 81 9.12 25.43 4.95
CA ALA A 81 9.18 24.72 3.67
C ALA A 81 10.32 23.69 3.60
N SER A 82 11.50 24.00 4.15
CA SER A 82 12.63 23.07 4.19
C SER A 82 12.33 21.84 5.05
N GLN A 83 11.71 22.01 6.23
CA GLN A 83 11.36 20.89 7.11
C GLN A 83 10.25 20.04 6.52
N ARG A 84 9.27 20.67 5.85
CA ARG A 84 8.23 19.92 5.11
C ARG A 84 8.86 19.08 4.01
N LEU A 85 9.76 19.65 3.22
CA LEU A 85 10.49 18.96 2.17
C LEU A 85 11.32 17.78 2.74
N ASP A 86 12.05 18.00 3.84
CA ASP A 86 12.84 16.95 4.51
C ASP A 86 11.96 15.76 4.93
N ARG A 87 10.74 16.01 5.43
CA ARG A 87 9.79 14.94 5.78
C ARG A 87 9.27 14.19 4.56
N LEU A 88 8.93 14.91 3.49
CA LEU A 88 8.46 14.29 2.24
C LEU A 88 9.56 13.45 1.58
N VAL A 89 10.81 13.91 1.59
CA VAL A 89 11.97 13.10 1.16
C VAL A 89 12.13 11.88 2.06
N GLY A 90 12.02 12.06 3.38
CA GLY A 90 12.11 10.95 4.34
C GLY A 90 11.03 9.88 4.16
N LEU A 91 9.80 10.28 3.79
CA LEU A 91 8.71 9.38 3.43
C LEU A 91 9.00 8.64 2.13
N ALA A 92 9.44 9.34 1.09
CA ALA A 92 9.79 8.73 -0.19
C ALA A 92 10.93 7.71 -0.05
N ASP A 93 11.99 8.06 0.69
CA ASP A 93 13.09 7.14 1.03
C ASP A 93 12.60 5.94 1.86
N PHE A 94 11.57 6.10 2.68
CA PHE A 94 11.00 5.01 3.46
C PHE A 94 10.21 4.05 2.58
N ILE A 95 9.40 4.56 1.65
CA ILE A 95 8.70 3.75 0.65
C ILE A 95 9.70 2.92 -0.17
N GLU A 96 10.73 3.54 -0.74
CA GLU A 96 11.70 2.82 -1.59
C GLU A 96 12.44 1.73 -0.82
N ARG A 97 12.84 1.99 0.43
CA ARG A 97 13.46 0.95 1.27
C ARG A 97 12.53 -0.23 1.51
N LEU A 98 11.24 0.01 1.70
CA LEU A 98 10.26 -1.07 1.86
C LEU A 98 10.10 -1.85 0.56
N ARG A 99 9.99 -1.17 -0.60
CA ARG A 99 9.95 -1.84 -1.92
C ARG A 99 11.16 -2.75 -2.13
N ASP A 100 12.36 -2.28 -1.78
CA ASP A 100 13.59 -3.08 -1.84
C ASP A 100 13.56 -4.27 -0.87
N THR A 101 13.04 -4.06 0.36
CA THR A 101 12.98 -5.10 1.41
C THR A 101 12.02 -6.23 1.04
N HIS A 102 10.88 -5.89 0.42
CA HIS A 102 9.83 -6.84 0.05
C HIS A 102 9.93 -7.31 -1.41
N ALA A 103 10.92 -6.86 -2.17
CA ALA A 103 11.07 -7.12 -3.61
C ALA A 103 10.97 -8.62 -3.98
N ASP A 104 11.62 -9.47 -3.20
CA ASP A 104 11.73 -10.92 -3.45
C ASP A 104 10.56 -11.73 -2.86
N GLU A 105 9.54 -11.08 -2.28
CA GLU A 105 8.35 -11.78 -1.78
C GLU A 105 7.61 -12.45 -2.94
N ILE A 106 7.53 -13.78 -2.90
CA ILE A 106 6.83 -14.55 -3.92
C ILE A 106 5.33 -14.29 -3.79
N VAL A 107 4.69 -13.91 -4.89
CA VAL A 107 3.22 -13.78 -4.98
C VAL A 107 2.62 -14.96 -5.76
N ILE A 108 3.28 -15.45 -6.80
CA ILE A 108 2.84 -16.65 -7.53
C ILE A 108 4.07 -17.50 -7.84
N GLY A 109 4.13 -18.72 -7.32
CA GLY A 109 5.32 -19.55 -7.49
C GLY A 109 5.11 -20.99 -6.99
N GLU A 110 6.14 -21.81 -7.16
CA GLU A 110 6.11 -23.17 -6.64
C GLU A 110 5.97 -23.15 -5.11
N GLY A 111 5.07 -23.97 -4.57
CA GLY A 111 4.81 -24.02 -3.12
C GLY A 111 3.83 -22.97 -2.60
N GLN A 112 3.41 -21.99 -3.42
CA GLN A 112 2.27 -21.10 -3.14
C GLN A 112 0.95 -21.81 -3.43
N ARG A 113 -0.04 -21.70 -2.55
CA ARG A 113 -1.43 -22.01 -2.90
C ARG A 113 -2.10 -20.79 -3.51
N LEU A 114 -3.07 -20.99 -4.39
CA LEU A 114 -3.85 -19.90 -4.96
C LEU A 114 -5.35 -20.09 -4.71
N LEU A 115 -5.97 -19.14 -4.01
CA LEU A 115 -7.42 -19.11 -3.76
C LEU A 115 -8.05 -18.01 -4.61
N GLY A 116 -8.95 -18.33 -5.54
CA GLY A 116 -9.60 -17.34 -6.40
C GLY A 116 -11.07 -17.12 -6.03
N LEU A 117 -11.53 -15.89 -5.90
CA LEU A 117 -12.95 -15.51 -5.86
C LEU A 117 -13.27 -14.68 -7.10
N LEU A 118 -14.15 -15.18 -7.96
CA LEU A 118 -14.49 -14.52 -9.23
C LEU A 118 -15.93 -14.03 -9.22
N ASP A 119 -16.17 -12.83 -9.73
CA ASP A 119 -17.51 -12.26 -9.92
C ASP A 119 -18.50 -13.25 -10.56
N PRO A 120 -19.78 -13.31 -10.16
CA PRO A 120 -20.78 -14.14 -10.83
C PRO A 120 -21.05 -13.73 -12.29
N ASP A 121 -20.78 -12.48 -12.67
CA ASP A 121 -21.01 -11.96 -14.01
C ASP A 121 -20.22 -12.74 -15.07
N ARG A 122 -20.76 -12.66 -16.29
CA ARG A 122 -20.16 -13.31 -17.46
C ARG A 122 -18.87 -12.59 -17.84
N GLY A 123 -17.79 -13.35 -18.01
CA GLY A 123 -16.53 -12.83 -18.54
C GLY A 123 -15.31 -13.40 -17.86
N LEU A 124 -15.34 -13.44 -16.52
CA LEU A 124 -14.31 -14.09 -15.72
C LEU A 124 -14.51 -15.61 -15.72
N ASP A 125 -13.48 -16.34 -16.12
CA ASP A 125 -13.50 -17.80 -16.19
C ASP A 125 -12.51 -18.35 -15.16
N PRO A 126 -12.86 -19.38 -14.35
CA PRO A 126 -11.93 -20.01 -13.42
C PRO A 126 -10.55 -20.33 -14.01
N LYS A 127 -10.47 -20.60 -15.32
CA LYS A 127 -9.20 -20.85 -16.01
C LYS A 127 -8.21 -19.68 -15.92
N GLU A 128 -8.66 -18.45 -15.77
CA GLU A 128 -7.79 -17.25 -15.68
C GLU A 128 -6.90 -17.31 -14.46
N VAL A 129 -7.40 -17.93 -13.37
CA VAL A 129 -6.65 -18.15 -12.15
C VAL A 129 -5.95 -19.52 -12.16
N THR A 130 -6.65 -20.58 -12.56
CA THR A 130 -6.05 -21.93 -12.48
C THR A 130 -4.92 -22.14 -13.48
N THR A 131 -4.94 -21.46 -14.63
CA THR A 131 -3.93 -21.67 -15.68
C THR A 131 -2.62 -20.98 -15.33
N ILE A 132 -2.66 -19.76 -14.79
CA ILE A 132 -1.45 -19.09 -14.28
C ILE A 132 -0.90 -19.88 -13.10
N ALA A 133 -1.74 -20.30 -12.15
CA ALA A 133 -1.30 -21.12 -11.01
C ALA A 133 -0.60 -22.41 -11.46
N ALA A 134 -1.19 -23.15 -12.41
CA ALA A 134 -0.60 -24.37 -12.95
C ALA A 134 0.74 -24.11 -13.66
N ALA A 135 0.91 -22.97 -14.34
CA ALA A 135 2.15 -22.61 -15.00
C ALA A 135 3.32 -22.39 -14.01
N TYR A 136 3.01 -22.02 -12.77
CA TYR A 136 3.97 -21.82 -11.68
C TYR A 136 3.99 -22.95 -10.65
N GLY A 137 3.32 -24.08 -10.90
CA GLY A 137 3.28 -25.20 -9.96
C GLY A 137 2.49 -24.94 -8.67
N ALA A 138 1.62 -23.94 -8.66
CA ALA A 138 0.77 -23.57 -7.54
C ALA A 138 -0.57 -24.32 -7.59
N PRO A 139 -0.96 -25.11 -6.56
CA PRO A 139 -2.31 -25.65 -6.47
C PRO A 139 -3.34 -24.53 -6.31
N ALA A 140 -4.42 -24.57 -7.10
CA ALA A 140 -5.45 -23.54 -7.10
C ALA A 140 -6.84 -24.08 -6.77
N THR A 141 -7.59 -23.32 -5.98
CA THR A 141 -9.03 -23.51 -5.77
C THR A 141 -9.76 -22.21 -6.11
N VAL A 142 -10.83 -22.29 -6.90
CA VAL A 142 -11.56 -21.11 -7.38
C VAL A 142 -13.04 -21.22 -7.05
N TRP A 143 -13.58 -20.17 -6.44
CA TRP A 143 -14.99 -19.97 -6.14
C TRP A 143 -15.58 -18.99 -7.14
N LYS A 144 -16.63 -19.43 -7.85
CA LYS A 144 -17.47 -18.62 -8.72
C LYS A 144 -18.86 -19.21 -8.72
N GLN A 145 -19.88 -18.38 -8.55
CA GLN A 145 -21.27 -18.85 -8.58
C GLN A 145 -21.58 -19.56 -9.91
N GLY A 146 -22.18 -20.75 -9.83
CA GLY A 146 -22.50 -21.56 -11.00
C GLY A 146 -21.31 -22.24 -11.70
N ALA A 147 -20.07 -22.04 -11.23
CA ALA A 147 -18.92 -22.82 -11.69
C ALA A 147 -18.98 -24.25 -11.12
N GLY A 148 -18.84 -25.26 -11.99
CA GLY A 148 -18.95 -26.68 -11.60
C GLY A 148 -20.27 -27.35 -11.98
N GLY A 149 -21.14 -26.67 -12.74
CA GLY A 149 -22.41 -27.26 -13.21
C GLY A 149 -23.39 -27.51 -12.06
N PRO A 150 -24.22 -28.58 -12.10
CA PRO A 150 -25.25 -28.85 -11.08
C PRO A 150 -24.72 -29.07 -9.66
N THR A 151 -23.41 -29.26 -9.50
CA THR A 151 -22.72 -29.57 -8.22
C THR A 151 -21.85 -28.42 -7.72
N GLY A 152 -21.76 -27.32 -8.47
CA GLY A 152 -21.11 -26.09 -8.01
C GLY A 152 -21.95 -25.33 -6.99
N PRO A 153 -21.40 -24.34 -6.27
CA PRO A 153 -22.19 -23.50 -5.40
C PRO A 153 -23.29 -22.80 -6.22
N ALA A 154 -24.54 -23.05 -5.84
CA ALA A 154 -25.70 -22.61 -6.59
C ALA A 154 -26.00 -21.12 -6.36
N THR A 155 -25.60 -20.59 -5.19
CA THR A 155 -25.90 -19.22 -4.76
C THR A 155 -24.64 -18.42 -4.45
N ASN A 156 -24.77 -17.09 -4.46
CA ASN A 156 -23.70 -16.19 -4.00
C ASN A 156 -23.36 -16.44 -2.53
N ALA A 157 -24.35 -16.75 -1.69
CA ALA A 157 -24.14 -17.03 -0.27
C ALA A 157 -23.27 -18.29 -0.06
N ASP A 158 -23.58 -19.40 -0.75
CA ASP A 158 -22.80 -20.64 -0.64
C ASP A 158 -21.37 -20.43 -1.17
N THR A 159 -21.23 -19.64 -2.23
CA THR A 159 -19.92 -19.29 -2.81
C THR A 159 -19.10 -18.47 -1.81
N ALA A 160 -19.72 -17.45 -1.20
CA ALA A 160 -19.09 -16.60 -0.18
C ALA A 160 -18.69 -17.41 1.06
N GLU A 161 -19.57 -18.28 1.57
CA GLU A 161 -19.29 -19.14 2.72
C GLU A 161 -18.11 -20.08 2.44
N GLY A 162 -18.10 -20.74 1.27
CA GLY A 162 -17.01 -21.61 0.85
C GLY A 162 -15.68 -20.87 0.73
N PHE A 163 -15.69 -19.67 0.17
CA PHE A 163 -14.51 -18.81 0.08
C PHE A 163 -14.00 -18.41 1.47
N LEU A 164 -14.87 -17.87 2.33
CA LEU A 164 -14.50 -17.46 3.70
C LEU A 164 -14.01 -18.65 4.55
N ALA A 165 -14.53 -19.86 4.32
CA ALA A 165 -14.02 -21.08 4.95
C ALA A 165 -12.60 -21.41 4.48
N ALA A 166 -12.28 -21.22 3.20
CA ALA A 166 -10.94 -21.41 2.67
C ALA A 166 -9.96 -20.34 3.17
N VAL A 167 -10.40 -19.09 3.29
CA VAL A 167 -9.62 -18.01 3.92
C VAL A 167 -9.29 -18.36 5.39
N ARG A 168 -10.29 -18.81 6.16
CA ARG A 168 -10.07 -19.33 7.52
C ARG A 168 -9.03 -20.43 7.55
N ALA A 169 -9.12 -21.41 6.67
CA ALA A 169 -8.13 -22.49 6.59
C ALA A 169 -6.72 -21.98 6.24
N ALA A 170 -6.60 -21.05 5.29
CA ALA A 170 -5.32 -20.48 4.90
C ALA A 170 -4.67 -19.63 6.01
N ALA A 171 -5.47 -18.89 6.77
CA ALA A 171 -5.01 -18.13 7.92
C ALA A 171 -4.61 -19.03 9.10
N ALA A 172 -5.19 -20.23 9.21
CA ALA A 172 -4.88 -21.17 10.27
C ALA A 172 -3.52 -21.86 10.04
N ASP A 173 -3.20 -22.22 8.79
CA ASP A 173 -1.93 -22.86 8.46
C ASP A 173 -0.80 -21.86 8.19
N THR A 174 0.38 -22.36 7.83
CA THR A 174 1.58 -21.57 7.53
C THR A 174 2.04 -21.73 6.08
N THR A 175 1.18 -22.28 5.21
CA THR A 175 1.53 -22.51 3.80
C THR A 175 1.36 -21.19 3.06
N PRO A 176 2.41 -20.67 2.38
CA PRO A 176 2.28 -19.46 1.57
C PRO A 176 1.07 -19.55 0.64
N THR A 177 0.20 -18.54 0.71
CA THR A 177 -1.07 -18.55 -0.01
C THR A 177 -1.40 -17.18 -0.57
N THR A 178 -1.69 -17.16 -1.87
CA THR A 178 -2.19 -15.98 -2.56
C THR A 178 -3.68 -16.07 -2.79
N ILE A 179 -4.40 -15.09 -2.26
CA ILE A 179 -5.84 -14.92 -2.43
C ILE A 179 -6.05 -13.90 -3.54
N VAL A 180 -6.83 -14.24 -4.56
CA VAL A 180 -7.13 -13.39 -5.71
C VAL A 180 -8.63 -13.14 -5.76
N VAL A 181 -9.05 -11.89 -5.70
CA VAL A 181 -10.45 -11.45 -5.82
C VAL A 181 -10.59 -10.65 -7.11
N LEU A 182 -11.42 -11.11 -8.05
CA LEU A 182 -11.65 -10.45 -9.34
C LEU A 182 -13.14 -10.15 -9.50
N GLY A 183 -13.53 -8.88 -9.65
CA GLY A 183 -14.94 -8.54 -9.85
C GLY A 183 -15.36 -7.11 -9.56
N HIS A 184 -16.59 -6.96 -9.10
CA HIS A 184 -17.13 -5.68 -8.64
C HIS A 184 -16.84 -5.47 -7.16
N GLY A 185 -16.43 -4.24 -6.82
CA GLY A 185 -16.01 -3.86 -5.48
C GLY A 185 -16.62 -2.53 -5.04
N LEU A 186 -16.70 -2.36 -3.74
CA LEU A 186 -16.99 -1.12 -3.04
C LEU A 186 -15.88 -0.86 -2.01
N PRO A 187 -15.70 0.39 -1.54
CA PRO A 187 -14.65 0.71 -0.56
C PRO A 187 -14.63 -0.15 0.71
N THR A 188 -15.73 -0.80 1.07
CA THR A 188 -15.84 -1.64 2.28
C THR A 188 -16.40 -3.03 2.01
N GLU A 189 -16.58 -3.43 0.74
CA GLU A 189 -17.25 -4.69 0.41
C GLU A 189 -16.78 -5.30 -0.92
N ILE A 190 -16.52 -6.61 -0.93
CA ILE A 190 -16.49 -7.39 -2.18
C ILE A 190 -17.94 -7.53 -2.65
N GLN A 191 -18.36 -6.59 -3.50
CA GLN A 191 -19.76 -6.36 -3.84
C GLN A 191 -20.42 -7.58 -4.49
N SER A 192 -19.67 -8.30 -5.33
CA SER A 192 -20.12 -9.50 -6.05
C SER A 192 -20.80 -10.54 -5.16
N TYR A 193 -20.36 -10.63 -3.90
CA TYR A 193 -20.78 -11.64 -2.94
C TYR A 193 -21.27 -11.06 -1.61
N SER A 194 -21.40 -9.74 -1.52
CA SER A 194 -21.77 -9.02 -0.29
C SER A 194 -20.91 -9.46 0.91
N ILE A 195 -19.58 -9.41 0.73
CA ILE A 195 -18.61 -9.72 1.79
C ILE A 195 -17.98 -8.42 2.28
N PRO A 196 -18.44 -7.86 3.42
CA PRO A 196 -17.81 -6.69 4.03
C PRO A 196 -16.37 -6.97 4.45
N CYS A 197 -15.51 -5.94 4.45
CA CYS A 197 -14.13 -6.07 4.91
C CYS A 197 -14.03 -6.59 6.35
N GLU A 198 -14.98 -6.24 7.23
CA GLU A 198 -15.03 -6.72 8.61
C GLU A 198 -15.33 -8.22 8.69
N THR A 199 -16.13 -8.74 7.76
CA THR A 199 -16.44 -10.18 7.67
C THR A 199 -15.23 -10.96 7.18
N LEU A 200 -14.49 -10.41 6.21
CA LEU A 200 -13.25 -11.00 5.74
C LEU A 200 -12.15 -10.94 6.82
N ALA A 201 -12.00 -9.81 7.52
CA ALA A 201 -11.12 -9.68 8.68
C ALA A 201 -11.44 -10.73 9.75
N ALA A 202 -12.71 -10.89 10.10
CA ALA A 202 -13.14 -11.92 11.03
C ALA A 202 -12.77 -13.33 10.56
N ALA A 203 -12.88 -13.63 9.26
CA ALA A 203 -12.47 -14.92 8.73
C ALA A 203 -10.95 -15.18 8.88
N PHE A 204 -10.08 -14.19 8.62
CA PHE A 204 -8.65 -14.34 8.90
C PHE A 204 -8.40 -14.61 10.39
N LEU A 205 -8.98 -13.80 11.28
CA LEU A 205 -8.78 -13.91 12.72
C LEU A 205 -9.35 -15.20 13.32
N ASP A 206 -10.50 -15.66 12.81
CA ASP A 206 -11.11 -16.94 13.24
C ASP A 206 -10.24 -18.13 12.83
N GLY A 207 -9.61 -18.06 11.65
CA GLY A 207 -8.67 -19.07 11.17
C GLY A 207 -7.47 -19.20 12.08
N VAL A 208 -6.81 -18.07 12.38
CA VAL A 208 -5.76 -18.00 13.39
C VAL A 208 -6.30 -18.54 14.71
N ALA A 209 -7.44 -18.03 15.21
CA ALA A 209 -8.01 -18.40 16.49
C ALA A 209 -8.34 -19.91 16.66
N GLY A 210 -8.80 -20.58 15.60
CA GLY A 210 -9.20 -21.99 15.63
C GLY A 210 -8.07 -22.97 15.91
N ASN A 211 -6.83 -22.66 15.51
CA ASN A 211 -5.72 -23.62 15.56
C ASN A 211 -5.08 -23.85 16.95
N ALA A 212 -5.28 -22.99 17.94
CA ALA A 212 -4.74 -23.19 19.29
C ALA A 212 -5.60 -24.12 20.18
N GLY A 213 -6.79 -24.52 19.72
CA GLY A 213 -7.69 -25.40 20.49
C GLY A 213 -7.39 -26.89 20.36
N ALA A 214 -6.50 -27.30 19.45
CA ALA A 214 -6.21 -28.71 19.17
C ALA A 214 -4.96 -29.25 19.92
N GLY A 215 -4.25 -28.41 20.68
CA GLY A 215 -2.93 -28.72 21.24
C GLY A 215 -2.83 -28.96 22.75
N ASP A 216 -3.70 -28.38 23.59
CA ASP A 216 -3.55 -28.49 25.06
C ASP A 216 -4.80 -29.10 25.70
N GLY A 217 -4.78 -30.42 25.80
CA GLY A 217 -5.57 -31.15 26.78
C GLY A 217 -4.87 -31.09 28.14
N ASP A 218 -5.05 -30.01 28.89
CA ASP A 218 -4.95 -30.08 30.35
C ASP A 218 -5.89 -29.08 31.01
N ALA A 219 -7.05 -29.61 31.43
CA ALA A 219 -8.06 -28.87 32.16
C ALA A 219 -7.72 -28.92 33.65
N GLY A 220 -7.06 -27.88 34.17
CA GLY A 220 -6.96 -27.77 35.63
C GLY A 220 -5.88 -26.88 36.23
N THR A 221 -5.67 -25.66 35.75
CA THR A 221 -5.07 -24.60 36.60
C THR A 221 -5.48 -23.23 36.07
N GLN A 222 -5.84 -22.29 36.96
CA GLN A 222 -6.14 -20.90 36.57
C GLN A 222 -5.01 -20.34 35.69
N PRO A 223 -5.30 -19.73 34.52
CA PRO A 223 -4.25 -19.26 33.66
C PRO A 223 -3.52 -18.08 34.33
N PRO A 224 -2.17 -18.03 34.27
CA PRO A 224 -1.46 -16.77 34.42
C PRO A 224 -1.97 -15.80 33.35
N GLU A 225 -1.81 -14.49 33.58
CA GLU A 225 -2.08 -13.39 32.64
C GLU A 225 -1.86 -13.87 31.19
N ARG A 226 -2.95 -14.18 30.48
CA ARG A 226 -2.88 -14.94 29.23
C ARG A 226 -2.21 -14.01 28.23
N ALA A 227 -0.94 -14.28 27.90
CA ALA A 227 -0.22 -13.51 26.89
C ALA A 227 -1.10 -13.39 25.64
N ALA A 228 -1.25 -12.16 25.14
CA ALA A 228 -2.05 -11.90 23.95
C ALA A 228 -1.56 -12.81 22.83
N ARG A 229 -2.51 -13.44 22.14
CA ARG A 229 -2.18 -14.46 21.15
C ARG A 229 -1.64 -13.79 19.88
N PRO A 230 -0.49 -14.23 19.34
CA PRO A 230 0.04 -13.67 18.11
C PRO A 230 -0.87 -13.98 16.91
N VAL A 231 -1.08 -12.97 16.07
CA VAL A 231 -1.73 -13.01 14.76
C VAL A 231 -0.68 -12.66 13.73
N ASP A 232 -0.20 -13.68 13.02
CA ASP A 232 0.77 -13.55 11.94
C ASP A 232 0.10 -14.03 10.64
N LEU A 233 -0.11 -13.08 9.72
CA LEU A 233 -0.69 -13.31 8.40
C LEU A 233 0.34 -13.03 7.28
N GLY A 234 1.63 -12.89 7.62
CA GLY A 234 2.68 -12.53 6.66
C GLY A 234 2.96 -13.58 5.58
N HIS A 235 2.46 -14.81 5.74
CA HIS A 235 2.50 -15.84 4.70
C HIS A 235 1.38 -15.69 3.65
N LEU A 236 0.51 -14.70 3.79
CA LEU A 236 -0.62 -14.47 2.89
C LEU A 236 -0.34 -13.26 1.99
N ALA A 237 -0.70 -13.41 0.72
CA ALA A 237 -0.82 -12.30 -0.22
C ALA A 237 -2.28 -12.15 -0.66
N LEU A 238 -2.79 -10.93 -0.77
CA LEU A 238 -4.14 -10.64 -1.22
C LEU A 238 -4.10 -9.72 -2.45
N VAL A 239 -4.54 -10.22 -3.59
CA VAL A 239 -4.64 -9.47 -4.85
C VAL A 239 -6.11 -9.19 -5.12
N CYS A 240 -6.52 -7.92 -5.06
CA CYS A 240 -7.88 -7.50 -5.38
C CYS A 240 -7.87 -6.71 -6.68
N ASP A 241 -8.54 -7.23 -7.70
CA ASP A 241 -8.79 -6.52 -8.96
C ASP A 241 -10.30 -6.28 -9.11
N ASP A 242 -10.75 -5.30 -8.34
CA ASP A 242 -12.09 -4.77 -8.34
C ASP A 242 -12.07 -3.24 -8.17
N CYS A 243 -13.23 -2.62 -8.39
CA CYS A 243 -13.42 -1.20 -8.13
C CYS A 243 -13.10 -0.89 -6.67
N PHE A 244 -12.39 0.20 -6.41
CA PHE A 244 -12.03 0.65 -5.07
C PHE A 244 -11.17 -0.35 -4.28
N SER A 245 -10.43 -1.24 -4.94
CA SER A 245 -9.59 -2.25 -4.28
C SER A 245 -8.61 -1.65 -3.27
N ALA A 246 -7.99 -0.50 -3.56
CA ALA A 246 -7.10 0.17 -2.61
C ALA A 246 -7.85 0.62 -1.35
N ASP A 247 -9.06 1.20 -1.49
CA ASP A 247 -9.88 1.61 -0.35
C ASP A 247 -10.35 0.39 0.46
N PHE A 248 -10.76 -0.69 -0.23
CA PHE A 248 -11.14 -1.94 0.41
C PHE A 248 -10.01 -2.53 1.24
N LEU A 249 -8.78 -2.55 0.71
CA LEU A 249 -7.62 -3.09 1.41
C LEU A 249 -7.20 -2.22 2.60
N GLU A 250 -7.29 -0.89 2.49
CA GLU A 250 -7.08 0.00 3.65
C GLU A 250 -8.11 -0.26 4.76
N ASN A 251 -9.39 -0.37 4.41
CA ASN A 251 -10.46 -0.64 5.37
C ASN A 251 -10.34 -2.06 5.96
N LEU A 252 -9.89 -3.05 5.18
CA LEU A 252 -9.59 -4.39 5.67
C LEU A 252 -8.45 -4.39 6.68
N GLY A 253 -7.36 -3.65 6.40
CA GLY A 253 -6.25 -3.48 7.34
C GLY A 253 -6.70 -2.87 8.66
N ALA A 254 -7.50 -1.79 8.59
CA ALA A 254 -8.08 -1.15 9.77
C ALA A 254 -9.00 -2.11 10.56
N ALA A 255 -9.86 -2.86 9.87
CA ALA A 255 -10.75 -3.83 10.50
C ALA A 255 -10.00 -4.99 11.18
N LEU A 256 -8.88 -5.44 10.60
CA LEU A 256 -8.00 -6.44 11.21
C LEU A 256 -7.37 -5.90 12.51
N GLU A 257 -6.88 -4.66 12.49
CA GLU A 257 -6.30 -4.01 13.67
C GLU A 257 -7.34 -3.80 14.78
N GLU A 258 -8.49 -3.24 14.46
CA GLU A 258 -9.59 -3.00 15.39
C GLU A 258 -10.05 -4.31 16.03
N GLN A 259 -10.33 -5.33 15.23
CA GLN A 259 -10.78 -6.62 15.75
C GLN A 259 -9.69 -7.35 16.55
N CYS A 260 -8.40 -7.18 16.23
CA CYS A 260 -7.33 -7.69 17.10
C CYS A 260 -7.36 -7.02 18.46
N GLN A 261 -7.53 -5.69 18.51
CA GLN A 261 -7.62 -4.95 19.77
C GLN A 261 -8.85 -5.39 20.59
N GLU A 262 -10.02 -5.49 19.95
CA GLU A 262 -11.27 -5.94 20.61
C GLU A 262 -11.17 -7.36 21.18
N ARG A 263 -10.46 -8.25 20.46
CA ARG A 263 -10.27 -9.65 20.85
C ARG A 263 -9.03 -9.87 21.74
N ALA A 264 -8.30 -8.80 22.11
CA ALA A 264 -7.03 -8.85 22.84
C ALA A 264 -6.01 -9.81 22.20
N LEU A 265 -5.88 -9.73 20.87
CA LEU A 265 -4.90 -10.44 20.05
C LEU A 265 -3.70 -9.53 19.78
N ASP A 266 -2.52 -10.13 19.69
CA ASP A 266 -1.27 -9.44 19.38
C ASP A 266 -1.01 -9.52 17.87
N LEU A 267 -1.22 -8.41 17.16
CA LEU A 267 -1.02 -8.37 15.71
C LEU A 267 0.47 -8.24 15.38
N VAL A 268 1.04 -9.31 14.82
CA VAL A 268 2.45 -9.41 14.41
C VAL A 268 2.63 -8.92 12.98
N ALA A 269 1.86 -9.49 12.04
CA ALA A 269 1.93 -9.12 10.64
C ALA A 269 0.57 -9.26 9.95
N LEU A 270 0.31 -8.33 9.03
CA LEU A 270 -0.81 -8.36 8.08
C LEU A 270 -0.38 -9.00 6.75
N PRO A 271 -1.32 -9.42 5.89
CA PRO A 271 -1.01 -9.87 4.54
C PRO A 271 -0.33 -8.78 3.71
N THR A 272 0.50 -9.17 2.74
CA THR A 272 0.90 -8.29 1.64
C THR A 272 -0.30 -8.13 0.70
N CYS A 273 -0.69 -6.91 0.36
CA CYS A 273 -1.89 -6.64 -0.43
C CYS A 273 -1.56 -5.91 -1.73
N ILE A 274 -2.20 -6.28 -2.84
CA ILE A 274 -2.06 -5.65 -4.14
C ILE A 274 -3.45 -5.27 -4.64
N ALA A 275 -3.69 -3.98 -4.78
CA ALA A 275 -4.88 -3.40 -5.39
C ALA A 275 -4.66 -3.19 -6.89
N GLY A 276 -5.54 -3.73 -7.72
CA GLY A 276 -5.56 -3.47 -9.16
C GLY A 276 -6.12 -2.09 -9.52
N THR A 277 -6.80 -1.43 -8.59
CA THR A 277 -7.38 -0.10 -8.78
C THR A 277 -7.04 0.82 -7.60
N ASN A 278 -6.62 2.05 -7.90
CA ASN A 278 -6.28 3.06 -6.90
C ASN A 278 -7.51 3.57 -6.11
N ARG A 279 -7.25 4.39 -5.08
CA ARG A 279 -8.27 4.98 -4.20
C ARG A 279 -9.25 5.86 -4.96
N ASP A 280 -10.51 5.81 -4.56
CA ASP A 280 -11.62 6.52 -5.18
C ASP A 280 -11.76 6.25 -6.69
N ARG A 281 -11.22 5.12 -7.19
CA ARG A 281 -11.30 4.73 -8.60
C ARG A 281 -12.13 3.47 -8.78
N TYR A 282 -12.84 3.43 -9.89
CA TYR A 282 -13.49 2.22 -10.37
C TYR A 282 -12.57 1.52 -11.38
N GLY A 283 -12.57 0.19 -11.34
CA GLY A 283 -11.82 -0.62 -12.28
C GLY A 283 -12.43 -0.50 -13.68
N ILE A 284 -11.59 -0.37 -14.70
CA ILE A 284 -12.01 -0.38 -16.09
C ILE A 284 -11.68 -1.74 -16.68
N ALA A 285 -12.67 -2.30 -17.35
CA ALA A 285 -12.55 -3.54 -18.07
C ALA A 285 -12.72 -3.29 -19.57
N ASP A 286 -12.05 -4.11 -20.38
CA ASP A 286 -12.38 -4.18 -21.80
C ASP A 286 -13.72 -4.91 -21.96
N VAL A 287 -14.81 -4.16 -22.05
CA VAL A 287 -16.15 -4.73 -22.29
C VAL A 287 -16.31 -5.14 -23.76
N GLY A 288 -15.88 -6.37 -24.06
CA GLY A 288 -16.07 -7.07 -25.33
C GLY A 288 -16.75 -8.42 -25.14
N GLU A 289 -16.22 -9.51 -25.73
CA GLU A 289 -16.73 -10.88 -25.51
C GLU A 289 -16.45 -11.42 -24.09
N LYS A 290 -15.56 -10.78 -23.31
CA LYS A 290 -15.22 -11.14 -21.93
C LYS A 290 -14.99 -9.90 -21.08
N PHE A 291 -15.44 -9.95 -19.83
CA PHE A 291 -15.09 -9.03 -18.75
C PHE A 291 -13.79 -9.52 -18.09
N VAL A 292 -12.69 -8.80 -18.30
CA VAL A 292 -11.44 -8.95 -17.52
C VAL A 292 -10.97 -7.55 -17.17
N PRO A 293 -10.75 -7.21 -15.89
CA PRO A 293 -10.25 -5.90 -15.53
C PRO A 293 -8.80 -5.71 -16.02
N HIS A 294 -8.41 -4.45 -16.24
CA HIS A 294 -7.14 -4.12 -16.87
C HIS A 294 -5.92 -4.67 -16.10
N PHE A 295 -5.95 -4.63 -14.77
CA PHE A 295 -4.83 -5.12 -13.96
C PHE A 295 -4.59 -6.62 -14.12
N TRP A 296 -5.60 -7.47 -13.89
CA TRP A 296 -5.42 -8.92 -13.96
C TRP A 296 -5.12 -9.39 -15.39
N LYS A 297 -5.68 -8.69 -16.39
CA LYS A 297 -5.32 -8.91 -17.79
C LYS A 297 -3.82 -8.70 -18.02
N ASP A 298 -3.25 -7.63 -17.47
CA ASP A 298 -1.83 -7.32 -17.61
C ASP A 298 -0.94 -8.30 -16.83
N VAL A 299 -1.37 -8.77 -15.66
CA VAL A 299 -0.74 -9.88 -14.92
C VAL A 299 -0.69 -11.15 -15.78
N ILE A 300 -1.79 -11.53 -16.43
CA ILE A 300 -1.83 -12.69 -17.33
C ILE A 300 -0.92 -12.48 -18.56
N GLU A 301 -0.98 -11.30 -19.18
CA GLU A 301 -0.16 -10.97 -20.36
C GLU A 301 1.33 -11.08 -20.03
N LEU A 302 1.76 -10.49 -18.92
CA LEU A 302 3.17 -10.45 -18.50
C LEU A 302 3.67 -11.81 -18.01
N TYR A 303 2.88 -12.51 -17.19
CA TYR A 303 3.36 -13.68 -16.44
C TYR A 303 2.79 -15.01 -16.91
N TYR A 304 1.99 -15.06 -17.97
CA TYR A 304 1.52 -16.31 -18.54
C TYR A 304 1.65 -16.37 -20.07
N VAL A 305 1.31 -15.28 -20.76
CA VAL A 305 1.36 -15.21 -22.23
C VAL A 305 2.78 -14.99 -22.73
N ARG A 306 3.49 -13.98 -22.22
CA ARG A 306 4.87 -13.69 -22.62
C ARG A 306 5.82 -14.79 -22.17
N ARG A 307 6.81 -15.09 -23.01
CA ARG A 307 7.80 -16.15 -22.77
C ARG A 307 9.23 -15.59 -22.91
N PRO A 308 10.21 -16.13 -22.19
CA PRO A 308 10.11 -17.20 -21.18
C PRO A 308 9.35 -16.74 -19.92
N LEU A 309 8.76 -17.69 -19.18
CA LEU A 309 8.18 -17.38 -17.87
C LEU A 309 9.30 -17.20 -16.84
N PRO A 310 9.16 -16.29 -15.87
CA PRO A 310 10.00 -16.30 -14.68
C PRO A 310 9.76 -17.59 -13.86
N ASN A 311 10.67 -17.91 -12.94
CA ASN A 311 10.51 -19.08 -12.07
C ASN A 311 9.40 -18.88 -11.03
N ALA A 312 9.20 -17.64 -10.61
CA ALA A 312 8.14 -17.17 -9.73
C ALA A 312 7.83 -15.72 -10.09
N VAL A 313 6.61 -15.28 -9.84
CA VAL A 313 6.21 -13.86 -9.85
C VAL A 313 6.41 -13.35 -8.43
N VAL A 314 7.29 -12.36 -8.27
CA VAL A 314 7.59 -11.71 -6.98
C VAL A 314 6.97 -10.32 -6.91
N LEU A 315 6.97 -9.71 -5.73
CA LEU A 315 6.39 -8.37 -5.54
C LEU A 315 7.08 -7.31 -6.42
N ALA A 316 8.40 -7.42 -6.61
CA ALA A 316 9.16 -6.58 -7.54
C ALA A 316 8.58 -6.57 -8.96
N ASP A 317 8.10 -7.72 -9.45
CA ASP A 317 7.51 -7.84 -10.78
C ASP A 317 6.25 -6.96 -10.92
N PHE A 318 5.45 -6.81 -9.85
CA PHE A 318 4.27 -5.94 -9.87
C PHE A 318 4.65 -4.48 -10.02
N PHE A 319 5.61 -3.98 -9.21
CA PHE A 319 6.03 -2.59 -9.37
C PHE A 319 6.81 -2.38 -10.67
N GLU A 320 7.63 -3.33 -11.14
CA GLU A 320 8.49 -3.09 -12.30
C GLU A 320 7.80 -3.29 -13.64
N SER A 321 6.85 -4.21 -13.73
CA SER A 321 6.28 -4.62 -15.01
C SER A 321 4.79 -4.34 -15.09
N VAL A 322 4.01 -4.70 -14.06
CA VAL A 322 2.55 -4.47 -14.08
C VAL A 322 2.24 -2.99 -13.98
N ASP A 323 2.79 -2.31 -12.96
CA ASP A 323 2.61 -0.86 -12.80
C ASP A 323 3.08 -0.10 -14.06
N ASN A 324 4.25 -0.43 -14.62
CA ASN A 324 4.72 0.23 -15.84
C ASN A 324 3.81 -0.03 -17.07
N MET A 325 3.19 -1.21 -17.17
CA MET A 325 2.20 -1.50 -18.21
C MET A 325 0.92 -0.68 -17.97
N MET A 326 0.46 -0.63 -16.72
CA MET A 326 -0.75 0.08 -16.31
C MET A 326 -0.61 1.61 -16.36
N TYR A 327 0.60 2.15 -16.19
CA TYR A 327 0.85 3.58 -16.23
C TYR A 327 0.46 4.21 -17.58
N GLY A 328 0.38 3.40 -18.65
CA GLY A 328 -0.13 3.83 -19.95
C GLY A 328 -1.63 4.14 -19.98
N TYR A 329 -2.44 3.64 -19.04
CA TYR A 329 -3.87 3.93 -19.02
C TYR A 329 -4.14 5.39 -18.66
N GLY A 330 -4.90 6.08 -19.51
CA GLY A 330 -5.17 7.51 -19.35
C GLY A 330 -4.00 8.43 -19.68
N ARG A 331 -2.83 7.88 -20.03
CA ARG A 331 -1.62 8.64 -20.33
C ARG A 331 -1.06 8.27 -21.70
N THR A 332 -0.26 9.15 -22.28
CA THR A 332 0.46 8.88 -23.54
C THR A 332 1.94 9.08 -23.31
N PRO A 333 2.80 8.12 -23.69
CA PRO A 333 4.23 8.28 -23.57
C PRO A 333 4.72 9.44 -24.45
N VAL A 334 5.57 10.28 -23.88
CA VAL A 334 6.36 11.29 -24.59
C VAL A 334 7.70 10.66 -24.92
N VAL A 335 7.98 10.52 -26.22
CA VAL A 335 9.17 9.83 -26.71
C VAL A 335 10.17 10.84 -27.26
N GLU A 336 11.38 10.83 -26.73
CA GLU A 336 12.51 11.63 -27.21
C GLU A 336 13.70 10.71 -27.50
N GLY A 337 14.32 10.83 -28.68
CA GLY A 337 15.45 9.99 -29.06
C GLY A 337 15.16 8.48 -29.03
N GLY A 338 13.90 8.06 -29.22
CA GLY A 338 13.47 6.66 -29.18
C GLY A 338 13.25 6.09 -27.77
N LYS A 339 13.30 6.92 -26.73
CA LYS A 339 13.02 6.52 -25.34
C LYS A 339 11.82 7.26 -24.78
N VAL A 340 11.01 6.59 -23.97
CA VAL A 340 9.95 7.25 -23.19
C VAL A 340 10.62 8.07 -22.10
N VAL A 341 10.52 9.39 -22.18
CA VAL A 341 11.10 10.30 -21.18
C VAL A 341 10.09 10.69 -20.12
N THR A 342 8.83 10.86 -20.51
CA THR A 342 7.73 11.16 -19.58
C THR A 342 6.40 10.67 -20.15
N TYR A 343 5.32 10.89 -19.41
CA TYR A 343 3.96 10.61 -19.85
C TYR A 343 3.13 11.88 -19.74
N ARG A 344 2.29 12.13 -20.75
CA ARG A 344 1.31 13.21 -20.74
C ARG A 344 -0.05 12.62 -20.37
N LEU A 345 -0.69 13.19 -19.36
CA LEU A 345 -2.08 12.86 -19.02
C LEU A 345 -3.01 13.24 -20.17
N VAL A 346 -3.83 12.29 -20.63
CA VAL A 346 -4.79 12.48 -21.73
C VAL A 346 -6.22 12.26 -21.25
N ASN A 347 -6.45 11.26 -20.40
CA ASN A 347 -7.74 11.00 -19.79
C ASN A 347 -7.57 10.60 -18.30
N PRO A 348 -7.85 11.52 -17.35
CA PRO A 348 -7.73 11.23 -15.92
C PRO A 348 -8.69 10.15 -15.41
N ASP A 349 -9.76 9.84 -16.13
CA ASP A 349 -10.73 8.83 -15.71
C ASP A 349 -10.23 7.42 -15.99
N LEU A 350 -9.23 7.25 -16.87
CA LEU A 350 -8.67 5.94 -17.21
C LEU A 350 -7.48 5.54 -16.32
N VAL A 351 -6.97 6.45 -15.50
CA VAL A 351 -5.82 6.19 -14.61
C VAL A 351 -6.25 5.24 -13.49
N GLN A 352 -5.58 4.09 -13.39
CA GLN A 352 -5.83 3.03 -12.41
C GLN A 352 -4.50 2.47 -11.89
N ASP A 353 -3.56 3.35 -11.54
CA ASP A 353 -2.25 2.90 -11.06
C ASP A 353 -2.47 1.92 -9.88
N PRO A 354 -1.92 0.70 -9.94
CA PRO A 354 -2.09 -0.28 -8.88
C PRO A 354 -1.47 0.25 -7.59
N VAL A 355 -1.87 -0.33 -6.45
CA VAL A 355 -1.35 0.06 -5.13
C VAL A 355 -0.94 -1.18 -4.37
N VAL A 356 0.28 -1.18 -3.84
CA VAL A 356 0.75 -2.28 -3.01
C VAL A 356 0.88 -1.83 -1.56
N PHE A 357 0.41 -2.70 -0.67
CA PHE A 357 0.54 -2.52 0.76
C PHE A 357 1.34 -3.64 1.39
N VAL A 358 2.17 -3.29 2.35
CA VAL A 358 2.95 -4.23 3.18
C VAL A 358 2.66 -4.00 4.65
N SER A 359 2.89 -5.03 5.47
CA SER A 359 2.79 -4.92 6.92
C SER A 359 4.06 -4.36 7.52
N LEU A 360 3.96 -3.22 8.20
CA LEU A 360 5.06 -2.64 8.95
C LEU A 360 5.32 -3.40 10.25
N ASP A 361 6.60 -3.70 10.49
CA ASP A 361 7.07 -4.16 11.79
C ASP A 361 7.16 -3.01 12.82
N ASP A 362 7.46 -3.35 14.07
CA ASP A 362 7.52 -2.36 15.14
C ASP A 362 8.64 -1.32 14.95
N ALA A 363 9.77 -1.72 14.35
CA ALA A 363 10.89 -0.82 14.09
C ALA A 363 10.56 0.15 12.95
N GLU A 364 9.85 -0.31 11.94
CA GLU A 364 9.34 0.47 10.81
C GLU A 364 8.27 1.45 11.26
N LEU A 365 7.35 1.04 12.14
CA LEU A 365 6.40 1.95 12.77
C LEU A 365 7.11 3.06 13.56
N VAL A 366 8.14 2.73 14.35
CA VAL A 366 8.96 3.72 15.06
C VAL A 366 9.65 4.66 14.07
N ARG A 367 10.16 4.13 12.96
CA ARG A 367 10.80 4.95 11.92
C ARG A 367 9.81 5.89 11.25
N LEU A 368 8.62 5.42 10.92
CA LEU A 368 7.56 6.22 10.32
C LEU A 368 7.10 7.34 11.27
N ARG A 369 6.92 7.07 12.57
CA ARG A 369 6.65 8.11 13.58
C ARG A 369 7.73 9.18 13.60
N THR A 370 9.00 8.75 13.53
CA THR A 370 10.14 9.67 13.53
C THR A 370 10.14 10.57 12.30
N ILE A 371 9.89 10.01 11.11
CA ILE A 371 9.78 10.77 9.86
C ILE A 371 8.65 11.80 9.95
N LEU A 372 7.50 11.38 10.46
CA LEU A 372 6.30 12.22 10.58
C LEU A 372 6.36 13.21 11.77
N GLY A 373 7.39 13.13 12.62
CA GLY A 373 7.49 13.93 13.84
C GLY A 373 6.35 13.67 14.83
N LEU A 374 5.83 12.45 14.87
CA LEU A 374 4.75 12.03 15.75
C LEU A 374 5.28 11.60 17.14
N PRO A 375 4.45 11.67 18.19
CA PRO A 375 4.74 11.06 19.48
C PRO A 375 5.05 9.55 19.35
N PRO A 376 5.87 8.96 20.25
CA PRO A 376 6.27 7.55 20.18
C PRO A 376 5.11 6.54 20.21
N ASP A 377 3.99 6.92 20.81
CA ASP A 377 2.77 6.13 20.99
C ASP A 377 1.64 6.53 20.03
N ALA A 378 1.91 7.42 19.08
CA ALA A 378 0.90 7.82 18.09
C ALA A 378 0.43 6.58 17.28
N PRO A 379 -0.88 6.38 17.12
CA PRO A 379 -1.39 5.28 16.32
C PRO A 379 -1.00 5.49 14.86
N LEU A 380 -0.52 4.42 14.23
CA LEU A 380 -0.20 4.33 12.81
C LEU A 380 -0.71 2.99 12.31
N PRO A 381 -1.26 2.93 11.08
CA PRO A 381 -1.63 1.66 10.49
C PRO A 381 -0.37 0.83 10.25
N ARG A 382 -0.43 -0.47 10.55
CA ARG A 382 0.56 -1.47 10.13
C ARG A 382 0.50 -1.68 8.63
N LEU A 383 -0.68 -1.69 8.02
CA LEU A 383 -0.80 -1.80 6.57
C LEU A 383 -0.41 -0.47 5.92
N PHE A 384 0.71 -0.47 5.18
CA PHE A 384 1.31 0.74 4.63
C PHE A 384 1.48 0.64 3.12
N ASP A 385 1.01 1.68 2.41
CA ASP A 385 1.13 1.82 0.96
C ASP A 385 2.58 2.12 0.57
N ILE A 386 3.14 1.31 -0.33
CA ILE A 386 4.51 1.43 -0.83
C ILE A 386 4.61 1.64 -2.34
N GLY A 387 3.51 2.02 -3.01
CA GLY A 387 3.49 2.20 -4.46
C GLY A 387 2.38 1.40 -5.10
#